data_AF-A0AAV0MJH6-F1
#
_entry.id   AF-A0AAV0MJH6-F1
#
_cell.length_a   1.000
_cell.length_b   1.000
_cell.length_c   1.000
_cell.angle_alpha   90.00
_cell.angle_beta   90.00
_cell.angle_gamma   90.00
#
_symmetry.space_group_name_H-M   'P 1'
#
loop_
_entity.id
_entity.type
_entity.pdbx_description
1 polymer ?
#
loop_
_entity_poly.entity_id
_entity_poly.type
_entity_poly.pdbx_seq_one_letter_code
_entity_poly.pdbx_strand_id
1 'polypeptide(L)'
;MQGYCPSRSAVTKFRAEPVYVEFMKLWNVGVYFSLRFQEIAGGLETALAATSLVPVQQKFLSDDNISPPLTLKQSATLLESLRSCWREDVLIISCSDKFLRLTLQLLSRYSNWLSSGLAARETGSTGSTPGCEWAISAALDDFIYIIHDIKNLSAEVCGNYLEHVVELLSSCSSDFIDLIRQSILQGGRSLNDLSLPVMKAVIDTLKDKAEEDLKQLKGITATYRMTNKPLPVRHSPYVSGLLRPVKAFLEGERATTYLTEEVRKELLLGTAIAITDCYSKLATELVSLARKTESSLQKIRQGAQRRAGTSSDVSDHSISDTDKMCMQLFLDIQEYGRNLAALGVDAANIPSYRSLWQCVAPSDRQNVISL
;
A
#
# COMPACT_ATOMS: atom_id res chain seq x y z
N MET A 1 -50.98 -2.88 13.45
CA MET A 1 -51.72 -1.99 14.39
C MET A 1 -51.35 -0.53 14.18
N GLN A 2 -50.08 -0.09 14.32
CA GLN A 2 -49.71 1.32 14.06
C GLN A 2 -49.95 1.77 12.61
N GLY A 3 -49.77 0.89 11.62
CA GLY A 3 -50.10 1.18 10.22
C GLY A 3 -51.58 1.42 9.93
N TYR A 4 -52.47 1.13 10.88
CA TYR A 4 -53.90 1.45 10.79
C TYR A 4 -54.25 2.80 11.45
N CYS A 5 -53.28 3.48 12.07
CA CYS A 5 -53.50 4.79 12.65
C CYS A 5 -53.55 5.86 11.54
N PRO A 6 -54.61 6.69 11.47
CA PRO A 6 -54.81 7.62 10.35
C PRO A 6 -53.92 8.87 10.43
N SER A 7 -53.22 9.12 11.53
CA SER A 7 -52.37 10.30 11.70
C SER A 7 -51.23 10.06 12.70
N ARG A 8 -50.17 10.88 12.61
CA ARG A 8 -49.05 10.87 13.58
C ARG A 8 -49.53 11.07 15.01
N SER A 9 -50.54 11.92 15.23
CA SER A 9 -51.13 12.15 16.56
C SER A 9 -51.83 10.89 17.10
N ALA A 10 -52.53 10.15 16.24
CA ALA A 10 -53.17 8.88 16.62
C ALA A 10 -52.14 7.80 16.99
N VAL A 11 -51.00 7.75 16.29
CA VAL A 11 -49.86 6.87 16.65
C VAL A 11 -49.30 7.26 18.02
N THR A 12 -49.12 8.54 18.31
CA THR A 12 -48.62 9.00 19.62
C THR A 12 -49.57 8.62 20.75
N LYS A 13 -50.88 8.79 20.55
CA LYS A 13 -51.90 8.35 21.52
C LYS A 13 -51.88 6.84 21.74
N PHE A 14 -51.83 6.06 20.67
CA PHE A 14 -51.71 4.60 20.74
C PHE A 14 -50.46 4.15 21.50
N ARG A 15 -49.31 4.83 21.30
CA ARG A 15 -48.06 4.56 22.02
C ARG A 15 -48.11 4.93 23.51
N ALA A 16 -48.99 5.85 23.89
CA ALA A 16 -49.19 6.28 25.27
C ALA A 16 -50.17 5.38 26.05
N GLU A 17 -50.96 4.55 25.37
CA GLU A 17 -51.89 3.63 26.02
C GLU A 17 -51.14 2.63 26.92
N PRO A 18 -51.63 2.37 28.16
CA PRO A 18 -50.96 1.50 29.12
C PRO A 18 -50.80 0.08 28.58
N VAL A 19 -51.75 -0.41 27.78
CA VAL A 19 -51.68 -1.73 27.12
C VAL A 19 -50.51 -1.80 26.13
N TYR A 20 -50.25 -0.72 25.39
CA TYR A 20 -49.11 -0.66 24.48
C TYR A 20 -47.79 -0.63 25.26
N VAL A 21 -47.72 0.17 26.33
CA VAL A 21 -46.53 0.24 27.19
C VAL A 21 -46.24 -1.10 27.85
N GLU A 22 -47.26 -1.79 28.35
CA GLU A 22 -47.14 -3.11 28.97
C GLU A 22 -46.75 -4.19 27.94
N PHE A 23 -47.32 -4.13 26.74
CA PHE A 23 -46.89 -4.96 25.61
C PHE A 23 -45.42 -4.72 25.25
N MET A 24 -44.98 -3.45 25.16
CA MET A 24 -43.58 -3.13 24.85
C MET A 24 -42.60 -3.59 25.95
N LYS A 25 -43.03 -3.68 27.22
CA LYS A 25 -42.21 -4.25 28.31
C LYS A 25 -41.92 -5.74 28.12
N LEU A 26 -42.76 -6.47 27.38
CA LEU A 26 -42.50 -7.87 27.05
C LEU A 26 -41.33 -8.03 26.07
N TRP A 27 -40.98 -6.96 25.34
CA TRP A 27 -39.87 -6.96 24.40
C TRP A 27 -38.63 -6.35 25.04
N ASN A 28 -37.68 -7.20 25.43
CA ASN A 28 -36.38 -6.72 25.88
C ASN A 28 -35.50 -6.35 24.67
N VAL A 29 -35.75 -5.17 24.10
CA VAL A 29 -35.03 -4.65 22.92
C VAL A 29 -33.52 -4.51 23.19
N GLY A 30 -33.13 -4.30 24.46
CA GLY A 30 -31.73 -4.31 24.88
C GLY A 30 -31.08 -5.68 24.68
N VAL A 31 -31.70 -6.75 25.21
CA VAL A 31 -31.23 -8.13 25.03
C VAL A 31 -31.26 -8.53 23.56
N TYR A 32 -32.30 -8.16 22.82
CA TYR A 32 -32.37 -8.39 21.38
C TYR A 32 -31.15 -7.81 20.66
N PHE A 33 -30.85 -6.52 20.90
CA PHE A 33 -29.69 -5.89 20.29
C PHE A 33 -28.39 -6.57 20.71
N SER A 34 -28.23 -6.96 21.98
CA SER A 34 -27.03 -7.69 22.44
C SER A 34 -26.82 -9.01 21.71
N LEU A 35 -27.90 -9.76 21.45
CA LEU A 35 -27.83 -11.01 20.68
C LEU A 35 -27.44 -10.73 19.21
N ARG A 36 -28.07 -9.74 18.57
CA ARG A 36 -27.72 -9.34 17.19
C ARG A 36 -26.30 -8.80 17.07
N PHE A 37 -25.85 -8.03 18.06
CA PHE A 37 -24.47 -7.54 18.13
C PHE A 37 -23.50 -8.72 18.17
N GLN A 38 -23.72 -9.69 19.05
CA GLN A 38 -22.85 -10.86 19.19
C GLN A 38 -22.83 -11.72 17.92
N GLU A 39 -23.98 -11.91 17.29
CA GLU A 39 -24.12 -12.64 16.02
C GLU A 39 -23.33 -11.95 14.89
N ILE A 40 -23.59 -10.65 14.66
CA ILE A 40 -23.03 -9.89 13.55
C ILE A 40 -21.53 -9.62 13.75
N ALA A 41 -21.15 -9.07 14.91
CA ALA A 41 -19.76 -8.75 15.21
C ALA A 41 -18.92 -10.01 15.42
N GLY A 42 -19.48 -11.05 16.05
CA GLY A 42 -18.80 -12.34 16.25
C GLY A 42 -18.51 -13.06 14.93
N GLY A 43 -19.41 -12.95 13.95
CA GLY A 43 -19.16 -13.43 12.59
C GLY A 43 -17.95 -12.76 11.93
N LEU A 44 -17.84 -11.43 12.04
CA LEU A 44 -16.68 -10.70 11.53
C LEU A 44 -15.40 -11.08 12.29
N GLU A 45 -15.42 -11.10 13.63
CA GLU A 45 -14.23 -11.48 14.42
C GLU A 45 -13.71 -12.87 14.06
N THR A 46 -14.62 -13.83 13.82
CA THR A 46 -14.24 -15.18 13.40
C THR A 46 -13.52 -15.17 12.05
N ALA A 47 -13.97 -14.34 11.11
CA ALA A 47 -13.31 -14.19 9.82
C ALA A 47 -11.95 -13.48 9.92
N LEU A 48 -11.85 -12.44 10.76
CA LEU A 48 -10.61 -11.68 10.96
C LEU A 48 -9.56 -12.44 11.79
N ALA A 49 -9.98 -13.40 12.61
CA ALA A 49 -9.09 -14.28 13.37
C ALA A 49 -8.37 -15.33 12.50
N ALA A 50 -8.73 -15.45 11.22
CA ALA A 50 -8.04 -16.34 10.31
C ALA A 50 -6.56 -15.94 10.15
N THR A 51 -5.65 -16.92 10.23
CA THR A 51 -4.20 -16.70 10.13
C THR A 51 -3.71 -16.48 8.70
N SER A 52 -4.61 -16.52 7.71
CA SER A 52 -4.30 -16.32 6.30
C SER A 52 -5.44 -15.60 5.58
N LEU A 53 -5.11 -14.92 4.49
CA LEU A 53 -6.09 -14.35 3.57
C LEU A 53 -6.73 -15.49 2.79
N VAL A 54 -8.06 -15.54 2.79
CA VAL A 54 -8.81 -16.63 2.14
C VAL A 54 -9.56 -16.06 0.94
N PRO A 55 -9.13 -16.36 -0.30
CA PRO A 55 -9.90 -15.99 -1.48
C PRO A 55 -11.27 -16.66 -1.48
N VAL A 56 -12.31 -15.91 -1.80
CA VAL A 56 -13.65 -16.44 -2.01
C VAL A 56 -13.63 -17.23 -3.32
N GLN A 57 -14.00 -18.52 -3.26
CA GLN A 57 -14.23 -19.29 -4.48
C GLN A 57 -15.46 -18.69 -5.17
N GLN A 58 -15.24 -17.99 -6.28
CA GLN A 58 -16.24 -17.32 -7.13
C GLN A 58 -17.33 -18.24 -7.70
N LYS A 59 -17.38 -19.52 -7.32
CA LYS A 59 -18.26 -20.54 -7.90
C LYS A 59 -19.66 -20.63 -7.27
N PHE A 60 -19.96 -19.90 -6.18
CA PHE A 60 -21.22 -20.11 -5.45
C PHE A 60 -22.06 -18.87 -5.12
N LEU A 61 -21.72 -17.69 -5.64
CA LEU A 61 -22.61 -16.54 -5.54
C LEU A 61 -23.17 -16.24 -6.94
N SER A 62 -24.45 -16.55 -7.03
CA SER A 62 -25.43 -16.32 -8.09
C SER A 62 -25.22 -15.09 -8.97
N ASP A 63 -25.76 -15.22 -10.18
CA ASP A 63 -25.96 -14.30 -11.32
C ASP A 63 -26.53 -12.89 -10.99
N ASP A 64 -26.51 -12.45 -9.73
CA ASP A 64 -26.96 -11.13 -9.31
C ASP A 64 -25.79 -10.14 -9.39
N ASN A 65 -25.79 -9.32 -10.43
CA ASN A 65 -24.94 -8.13 -10.64
C ASN A 65 -25.01 -7.06 -9.52
N ILE A 66 -25.55 -7.38 -8.35
CA ILE A 66 -25.93 -6.45 -7.28
C ILE A 66 -24.84 -6.32 -6.21
N SER A 67 -23.97 -7.32 -6.04
CA SER A 67 -22.90 -7.26 -5.03
C SER A 67 -21.56 -6.85 -5.64
N PRO A 68 -20.78 -5.99 -4.96
CA PRO A 68 -19.45 -5.65 -5.44
C PRO A 68 -18.59 -6.92 -5.52
N PRO A 69 -17.72 -7.04 -6.53
CA PRO A 69 -16.86 -8.21 -6.68
C PRO A 69 -15.80 -8.18 -5.59
N LEU A 70 -16.06 -8.80 -4.44
CA LEU A 70 -15.08 -8.94 -3.36
C LEU A 70 -14.34 -10.26 -3.51
N THR A 71 -13.03 -10.23 -3.27
CA THR A 71 -12.13 -11.35 -3.49
C THR A 71 -11.78 -12.07 -2.19
N LEU A 72 -11.73 -11.36 -1.05
CA LEU A 72 -11.35 -11.89 0.25
C LEU A 72 -12.58 -12.20 1.10
N LYS A 73 -12.55 -13.35 1.79
CA LYS A 73 -13.61 -13.76 2.73
C LYS A 73 -13.79 -12.73 3.84
N GLN A 74 -12.71 -12.13 4.31
CA GLN A 74 -12.72 -11.10 5.34
C GLN A 74 -13.53 -9.87 4.89
N SER A 75 -13.27 -9.40 3.67
CA SER A 75 -13.95 -8.26 3.07
C SER A 75 -15.42 -8.55 2.79
N ALA A 76 -15.72 -9.74 2.24
CA ALA A 76 -17.09 -10.19 2.03
C ALA A 76 -17.90 -10.30 3.33
N THR A 77 -17.26 -10.81 4.40
CA THR A 77 -17.90 -10.93 5.72
C THR A 77 -18.18 -9.55 6.32
N LEU A 78 -17.27 -8.58 6.17
CA LEU A 78 -17.54 -7.20 6.58
C LEU A 78 -18.78 -6.65 5.89
N LEU A 79 -18.87 -6.76 4.55
CA LEU A 79 -20.02 -6.24 3.81
C LEU A 79 -21.32 -6.91 4.26
N GLU A 80 -21.32 -8.23 4.44
CA GLU A 80 -22.50 -8.95 4.93
C GLU A 80 -22.88 -8.53 6.35
N SER A 81 -21.91 -8.32 7.25
CA SER A 81 -22.16 -7.79 8.60
C SER A 81 -22.74 -6.38 8.56
N LEU A 82 -22.27 -5.52 7.67
CA LEU A 82 -22.80 -4.16 7.47
C LEU A 82 -24.24 -4.19 6.96
N ARG A 83 -24.53 -5.03 5.96
CA ARG A 83 -25.88 -5.23 5.40
C ARG A 83 -26.83 -5.81 6.46
N SER A 84 -26.36 -6.80 7.22
CA SER A 84 -27.12 -7.44 8.31
C SER A 84 -27.60 -6.45 9.38
N CYS A 85 -26.86 -5.36 9.64
CA CYS A 85 -27.30 -4.32 10.59
C CYS A 85 -28.60 -3.63 10.19
N TRP A 86 -28.92 -3.59 8.89
CA TRP A 86 -30.00 -2.79 8.33
C TRP A 86 -31.05 -3.62 7.58
N ARG A 87 -30.95 -4.95 7.61
CA ARG A 87 -31.99 -5.81 7.03
C ARG A 87 -33.33 -5.59 7.73
N GLU A 88 -34.42 -5.68 6.97
CA GLU A 88 -35.79 -5.48 7.48
C GLU A 88 -36.17 -6.45 8.61
N ASP A 89 -35.64 -7.67 8.61
CA ASP A 89 -35.87 -8.70 9.62
C ASP A 89 -34.97 -8.56 10.88
N VAL A 90 -34.02 -7.64 10.85
CA VAL A 90 -33.07 -7.37 11.94
C VAL A 90 -33.29 -5.99 12.56
N LEU A 91 -33.55 -4.98 11.73
CA LEU A 91 -33.62 -3.59 12.12
C LEU A 91 -34.88 -3.30 12.94
N ILE A 92 -34.65 -2.83 14.17
CA ILE A 92 -35.70 -2.18 14.97
C ILE A 92 -35.38 -0.68 14.96
N ILE A 93 -36.26 0.12 14.35
CA ILE A 93 -36.03 1.57 14.13
C ILE A 93 -35.72 2.32 15.44
N SER A 94 -36.30 1.91 16.57
CA SER A 94 -36.00 2.49 17.89
C SER A 94 -34.59 2.17 18.43
N CYS A 95 -33.80 1.37 17.72
CA CYS A 95 -32.40 1.05 18.01
C CYS A 95 -31.48 1.37 16.82
N SER A 96 -31.94 2.22 15.89
CA SER A 96 -31.15 2.68 14.74
C SER A 96 -29.83 3.35 15.17
N ASP A 97 -29.81 4.05 16.30
CA ASP A 97 -28.60 4.61 16.92
C ASP A 97 -27.58 3.52 17.27
N LYS A 98 -28.05 2.38 17.80
CA LYS A 98 -27.20 1.25 18.19
C LYS A 98 -26.69 0.48 16.96
N PHE A 99 -27.52 0.29 15.95
CA PHE A 99 -27.12 -0.33 14.68
C PHE A 99 -26.16 0.55 13.87
N LEU A 100 -26.34 1.87 13.90
CA LEU A 100 -25.36 2.82 13.37
C LEU A 100 -24.03 2.70 14.12
N ARG A 101 -24.07 2.68 15.46
CA ARG A 101 -22.85 2.48 16.25
C ARG A 101 -22.15 1.17 15.88
N LEU A 102 -22.89 0.07 15.76
CA LEU A 102 -22.35 -1.22 15.33
C LEU A 102 -21.72 -1.13 13.93
N THR A 103 -22.40 -0.49 12.97
CA THR A 103 -21.89 -0.24 11.61
C THR A 103 -20.51 0.43 11.65
N LEU A 104 -20.39 1.53 12.41
CA LEU A 104 -19.12 2.26 12.55
C LEU A 104 -18.05 1.43 13.29
N GLN A 105 -18.45 0.62 14.27
CA GLN A 105 -17.55 -0.29 14.98
C GLN A 105 -17.01 -1.39 14.06
N LEU A 106 -17.83 -1.96 13.17
CA LEU A 106 -17.41 -2.96 12.18
C LEU A 106 -16.37 -2.38 11.21
N LEU A 107 -16.64 -1.19 10.66
CA LEU A 107 -15.71 -0.47 9.77
C LEU A 107 -14.39 -0.17 10.47
N SER A 108 -14.47 0.36 11.71
CA SER A 108 -13.30 0.67 12.53
C SER A 108 -12.49 -0.61 12.85
N ARG A 109 -13.18 -1.70 13.18
CA ARG A 109 -12.54 -2.98 13.52
C ARG A 109 -11.77 -3.56 12.34
N TYR A 110 -12.37 -3.59 11.15
CA TYR A 110 -11.71 -4.05 9.93
C TYR A 110 -10.50 -3.16 9.59
N SER A 111 -10.66 -1.84 9.71
CA SER A 111 -9.58 -0.87 9.46
C SER A 111 -8.39 -1.08 10.41
N ASN A 112 -8.67 -1.30 11.69
CA ASN A 112 -7.64 -1.59 12.69
C ASN A 112 -6.98 -2.95 12.44
N TRP A 113 -7.74 -3.98 12.05
CA TRP A 113 -7.18 -5.29 11.70
C TRP A 113 -6.19 -5.19 10.52
N LEU A 114 -6.54 -4.47 9.45
CA LEU A 114 -5.62 -4.22 8.35
C LEU A 114 -4.38 -3.45 8.81
N SER A 115 -4.58 -2.36 9.54
CA SER A 115 -3.48 -1.49 9.99
C SER A 115 -2.50 -2.23 10.92
N SER A 116 -3.03 -3.02 11.86
CA SER A 116 -2.22 -3.86 12.74
C SER A 116 -1.48 -4.97 11.99
N GLY A 117 -2.11 -5.58 10.98
CA GLY A 117 -1.44 -6.55 10.11
C GLY A 117 -0.28 -5.92 9.33
N LEU A 118 -0.49 -4.74 8.72
CA LEU A 118 0.58 -4.03 8.02
C LEU A 118 1.75 -3.68 8.94
N ALA A 119 1.48 -3.17 10.14
CA ALA A 119 2.52 -2.88 11.14
C ALA A 119 3.28 -4.14 11.59
N ALA A 120 2.58 -5.27 11.74
CA ALA A 120 3.22 -6.55 12.06
C ALA A 120 4.16 -7.03 10.95
N ARG A 121 3.79 -6.81 9.68
CA ARG A 121 4.64 -7.12 8.52
C ARG A 121 5.88 -6.23 8.46
N GLU A 122 5.73 -4.93 8.68
CA GLU A 122 6.85 -3.98 8.70
C GLU A 122 7.89 -4.33 9.79
N THR A 123 7.43 -4.79 10.95
CA THR A 123 8.31 -5.18 12.07
C THR A 123 8.78 -6.64 12.03
N GLY A 124 8.24 -7.45 11.12
CA GLY A 124 8.52 -8.89 11.04
C GLY A 124 8.07 -9.68 12.27
N SER A 125 7.16 -9.12 13.09
CA SER A 125 6.69 -9.71 14.34
C SER A 125 5.21 -9.42 14.54
N THR A 126 4.44 -10.43 14.93
CA THR A 126 3.00 -10.28 15.19
C THR A 126 2.69 -9.51 16.49
N GLY A 127 3.71 -9.15 17.28
CA GLY A 127 3.51 -8.60 18.62
C GLY A 127 2.60 -9.49 19.48
N SER A 128 1.84 -8.86 20.38
CA SER A 128 0.82 -9.53 21.22
C SER A 128 -0.60 -9.41 20.65
N THR A 129 -0.77 -9.09 19.35
CA THR A 129 -2.10 -8.87 18.76
C THR A 129 -2.51 -10.09 17.94
N PRO A 130 -3.43 -10.94 18.44
CA PRO A 130 -3.91 -12.12 17.71
C PRO A 130 -4.63 -11.70 16.42
N GLY A 131 -4.50 -12.49 15.36
CA GLY A 131 -5.18 -12.25 14.07
C GLY A 131 -4.41 -11.35 13.11
N CYS A 132 -3.12 -11.07 13.36
CA CYS A 132 -2.23 -10.34 12.46
C CYS A 132 -1.26 -11.25 11.69
N GLU A 133 -1.30 -12.56 11.93
CA GLU A 133 -0.43 -13.59 11.33
C GLU A 133 -0.57 -13.66 9.80
N TRP A 134 -1.74 -13.27 9.28
CA TRP A 134 -2.02 -13.24 7.85
C TRP A 134 -1.03 -12.34 7.12
N ALA A 135 -0.60 -11.22 7.72
CA ALA A 135 0.20 -10.23 7.03
C ALA A 135 1.65 -10.68 6.82
N ILE A 136 2.16 -11.54 7.71
CA ILE A 136 3.51 -12.13 7.58
C ILE A 136 3.49 -13.28 6.57
N SER A 137 2.43 -14.09 6.57
CA SER A 137 2.29 -15.25 5.68
C SER A 137 1.84 -14.88 4.26
N ALA A 138 1.16 -13.74 4.08
CA ALA A 138 0.64 -13.30 2.79
C ALA A 138 1.75 -13.09 1.75
N ALA A 139 1.52 -13.64 0.56
CA ALA A 139 2.34 -13.36 -0.61
C ALA A 139 2.12 -11.92 -1.07
N LEU A 140 3.07 -11.38 -1.82
CA LEU A 140 2.96 -10.02 -2.36
C LEU A 140 1.71 -9.86 -3.23
N ASP A 141 1.38 -10.89 -4.02
CA ASP A 141 0.20 -10.94 -4.87
C ASP A 141 -1.14 -10.93 -4.11
N ASP A 142 -1.15 -11.27 -2.81
CA ASP A 142 -2.38 -11.22 -2.02
C ASP A 142 -2.75 -9.78 -1.63
N PHE A 143 -1.77 -8.85 -1.64
CA PHE A 143 -2.03 -7.42 -1.40
C PHE A 143 -2.83 -6.78 -2.53
N ILE A 144 -2.79 -7.37 -3.74
CA ILE A 144 -3.62 -6.94 -4.87
C ILE A 144 -5.11 -7.06 -4.51
N TYR A 145 -5.49 -8.18 -3.89
CA TYR A 145 -6.85 -8.42 -3.42
C TYR A 145 -7.27 -7.44 -2.33
N ILE A 146 -6.36 -7.10 -1.41
CA ILE A 146 -6.63 -6.10 -0.37
C ILE A 146 -6.91 -4.73 -1.00
N ILE A 147 -6.07 -4.27 -1.95
CA ILE A 147 -6.26 -2.97 -2.62
C ILE A 147 -7.60 -2.95 -3.36
N HIS A 148 -7.89 -4.01 -4.12
CA HIS A 148 -9.15 -4.15 -4.86
C HIS A 148 -10.37 -4.11 -3.94
N ASP A 149 -10.37 -4.93 -2.88
CA ASP A 149 -11.51 -5.04 -1.98
C ASP A 149 -11.71 -3.78 -1.14
N ILE A 150 -10.65 -3.07 -0.72
CA ILE A 150 -10.76 -1.76 -0.04
C ILE A 150 -11.49 -0.75 -0.93
N LYS A 151 -11.12 -0.66 -2.21
CA LYS A 151 -11.74 0.27 -3.16
C LYS A 151 -13.21 -0.06 -3.37
N ASN A 152 -13.53 -1.33 -3.60
CA ASN A 152 -14.90 -1.79 -3.81
C ASN A 152 -15.76 -1.62 -2.55
N LEU A 153 -15.24 -1.96 -1.37
CA LEU A 153 -15.94 -1.74 -0.10
C LEU A 153 -16.19 -0.26 0.15
N SER A 154 -15.20 0.62 -0.08
CA SER A 154 -15.38 2.05 0.12
C SER A 154 -16.43 2.62 -0.83
N ALA A 155 -16.39 2.23 -2.10
CA ALA A 155 -17.38 2.63 -3.10
C ALA A 155 -18.79 2.16 -2.73
N GLU A 156 -18.95 0.91 -2.32
CA GLU A 156 -20.24 0.35 -1.89
C GLU A 156 -20.76 1.05 -0.63
N VAL A 157 -19.92 1.24 0.39
CA VAL A 157 -20.27 1.90 1.66
C VAL A 157 -20.67 3.36 1.44
N CYS A 158 -20.00 4.08 0.54
CA CYS A 158 -20.31 5.47 0.22
C CYS A 158 -21.44 5.63 -0.82
N GLY A 159 -21.83 4.56 -1.50
CA GLY A 159 -22.84 4.53 -2.55
C GLY A 159 -24.10 3.78 -2.12
N ASN A 160 -24.38 2.65 -2.78
CA ASN A 160 -25.63 1.88 -2.64
C ASN A 160 -25.99 1.57 -1.18
N TYR A 161 -25.01 1.20 -0.36
CA TYR A 161 -25.25 0.88 1.05
C TYR A 161 -25.80 2.10 1.81
N LEU A 162 -25.16 3.26 1.62
CA LEU A 162 -25.59 4.49 2.27
C LEU A 162 -26.96 4.95 1.78
N GLU A 163 -27.23 4.84 0.49
CA GLU A 163 -28.54 5.17 -0.09
C GLU A 163 -29.64 4.31 0.52
N HIS A 164 -29.41 3.00 0.63
CA HIS A 164 -30.34 2.07 1.25
C HIS A 164 -30.61 2.40 2.73
N VAL A 165 -29.56 2.69 3.51
CA VAL A 165 -29.71 3.07 4.93
C VAL A 165 -30.53 4.36 5.06
N VAL A 166 -30.30 5.34 4.19
CA VAL A 166 -31.06 6.62 4.19
C VAL A 166 -32.52 6.39 3.82
N GLU A 167 -32.81 5.51 2.86
CA GLU A 167 -34.18 5.18 2.45
C GLU A 167 -34.98 4.55 3.59
N LEU A 168 -34.39 3.58 4.29
CA LEU A 168 -35.00 2.92 5.47
C LEU A 168 -35.35 3.92 6.59
N LEU A 169 -34.57 5.00 6.70
CA LEU A 169 -34.72 6.03 7.71
C LEU A 169 -35.44 7.29 7.20
N SER A 170 -36.06 7.24 6.01
CA SER A 170 -36.79 8.36 5.40
C SER A 170 -37.91 8.95 6.26
N SER A 171 -38.41 8.20 7.24
CA SER A 171 -39.41 8.65 8.20
C SER A 171 -38.85 9.45 9.39
N CYS A 172 -37.53 9.47 9.58
CA CYS A 172 -36.81 10.20 10.64
C CYS A 172 -36.62 11.69 10.31
N SER A 173 -36.06 12.46 11.25
CA SER A 173 -35.75 13.88 11.02
C SER A 173 -34.58 14.06 10.06
N SER A 174 -34.59 15.16 9.30
CA SER A 174 -33.50 15.52 8.36
C SER A 174 -32.14 15.55 9.04
N ASP A 175 -32.06 16.18 10.22
CA ASP A 175 -30.80 16.37 10.95
C ASP A 175 -30.18 15.02 11.36
N PHE A 176 -31.01 14.03 11.68
CA PHE A 176 -30.56 12.68 12.02
C PHE A 176 -30.06 11.93 10.79
N ILE A 177 -30.77 12.03 9.66
CA ILE A 177 -30.36 11.45 8.38
C ILE A 177 -29.03 12.04 7.92
N ASP A 178 -28.86 13.35 8.05
CA ASP A 178 -27.61 14.02 7.67
C ASP A 178 -26.43 13.59 8.56
N LEU A 179 -26.65 13.42 9.88
CA LEU A 179 -25.64 12.90 10.79
C LEU A 179 -25.21 11.47 10.41
N ILE A 180 -26.17 10.60 10.08
CA ILE A 180 -25.90 9.23 9.63
C ILE A 180 -25.09 9.23 8.33
N ARG A 181 -25.53 10.04 7.37
CA ARG A 181 -24.86 10.19 6.08
C ARG A 181 -23.40 10.59 6.27
N GLN A 182 -23.15 11.63 7.06
CA GLN A 182 -21.78 12.09 7.34
C GLN A 182 -20.95 11.02 8.04
N SER A 183 -21.53 10.29 9.00
CA SER A 183 -20.83 9.27 9.77
C SER A 183 -20.42 8.07 8.90
N ILE A 184 -21.33 7.56 8.06
CA ILE A 184 -21.04 6.44 7.15
C ILE A 184 -20.06 6.87 6.05
N LEU A 185 -20.23 8.05 5.47
CA LEU A 185 -19.27 8.60 4.49
C LEU A 185 -17.87 8.78 5.09
N GLN A 186 -17.78 9.16 6.37
CA GLN A 186 -16.49 9.24 7.04
C GLN A 186 -15.87 7.85 7.21
N GLY A 187 -16.66 6.85 7.62
CA GLY A 187 -16.21 5.47 7.71
C GLY A 187 -15.71 4.89 6.38
N GLY A 188 -16.44 5.14 5.29
CA GLY A 188 -16.06 4.72 3.94
C GLY A 188 -14.79 5.42 3.43
N ARG A 189 -14.60 6.70 3.75
CA ARG A 189 -13.36 7.45 3.45
C ARG A 189 -12.17 6.89 4.24
N SER A 190 -12.31 6.68 5.54
CA SER A 190 -11.25 6.09 6.37
C SER A 190 -10.86 4.68 5.89
N LEU A 191 -11.81 3.91 5.34
CA LEU A 191 -11.50 2.64 4.70
C LEU A 191 -10.64 2.83 3.44
N ASN A 192 -11.01 3.78 2.57
CA ASN A 192 -10.23 4.08 1.36
C ASN A 192 -8.82 4.60 1.66
N ASP A 193 -8.65 5.36 2.75
CA ASP A 193 -7.35 5.89 3.17
C ASP A 193 -6.34 4.76 3.47
N LEU A 194 -6.82 3.54 3.80
CA LEU A 194 -5.97 2.36 3.97
C LEU A 194 -5.36 1.84 2.66
N SER A 195 -5.86 2.27 1.50
CA SER A 195 -5.25 1.91 0.22
C SER A 195 -3.79 2.39 0.15
N LEU A 196 -3.49 3.56 0.72
CA LEU A 196 -2.14 4.14 0.70
C LEU A 196 -1.11 3.28 1.48
N PRO A 197 -1.30 2.93 2.76
CA PRO A 197 -0.34 2.10 3.49
C PRO A 197 -0.23 0.69 2.90
N VAL A 198 -1.30 0.12 2.34
CA VAL A 198 -1.23 -1.18 1.64
C VAL A 198 -0.35 -1.09 0.40
N MET A 199 -0.53 -0.06 -0.44
CA MET A 199 0.32 0.18 -1.60
C MET A 199 1.77 0.44 -1.20
N LYS A 200 2.00 1.18 -0.11
CA LYS A 200 3.33 1.39 0.45
C LYS A 200 4.01 0.07 0.83
N ALA A 201 3.31 -0.85 1.48
CA ALA A 201 3.88 -2.16 1.83
C ALA A 201 4.28 -2.98 0.58
N VAL A 202 3.52 -2.88 -0.51
CA VAL A 202 3.87 -3.49 -1.81
C VAL A 202 5.14 -2.84 -2.38
N ILE A 203 5.18 -1.51 -2.41
CA ILE A 203 6.34 -0.73 -2.89
C ILE A 203 7.60 -1.09 -2.10
N ASP A 204 7.51 -1.12 -0.76
CA ASP A 204 8.65 -1.43 0.11
C ASP A 204 9.14 -2.87 -0.13
N THR A 205 8.23 -3.84 -0.27
CA THR A 205 8.61 -5.23 -0.57
C THR A 205 9.30 -5.37 -1.94
N LEU A 206 8.83 -4.64 -2.96
CA LEU A 206 9.47 -4.63 -4.29
C LEU A 206 10.83 -3.93 -4.25
N LYS A 207 10.93 -2.83 -3.52
CA LYS A 207 12.18 -2.10 -3.27
C LYS A 207 13.21 -3.00 -2.59
N ASP A 208 12.82 -3.74 -1.56
CA ASP A 208 13.72 -4.65 -0.84
C ASP A 208 14.28 -5.75 -1.76
N LYS A 209 13.45 -6.30 -2.67
CA LYS A 209 13.92 -7.25 -3.69
C LYS A 209 14.97 -6.63 -4.63
N ALA A 210 14.75 -5.39 -5.06
CA ALA A 210 15.71 -4.66 -5.90
C ALA A 210 16.99 -4.27 -5.12
N GLU A 211 16.87 -3.98 -3.84
CA GLU A 211 18.00 -3.65 -2.96
C GLU A 211 18.99 -4.81 -2.81
N GLU A 212 18.50 -6.06 -2.80
CA GLU A 212 19.38 -7.25 -2.85
C GLU A 212 20.26 -7.27 -4.10
N ASP A 213 19.70 -6.94 -5.28
CA ASP A 213 20.48 -6.83 -6.52
C ASP A 213 21.45 -5.64 -6.48
N LEU A 214 21.05 -4.51 -5.90
CA LEU A 214 21.91 -3.32 -5.74
C LEU A 214 23.13 -3.57 -4.86
N LYS A 215 23.14 -4.59 -3.99
CA LYS A 215 24.34 -4.94 -3.21
C LYS A 215 25.54 -5.29 -4.10
N GLN A 216 25.29 -5.74 -5.34
CA GLN A 216 26.33 -6.03 -6.33
C GLN A 216 27.15 -4.79 -6.75
N LEU A 217 26.63 -3.58 -6.51
CA LEU A 217 27.31 -2.31 -6.74
C LEU A 217 28.65 -2.24 -5.98
N LYS A 218 28.76 -2.88 -4.80
CA LYS A 218 30.03 -3.00 -4.05
C LYS A 218 31.12 -3.74 -4.84
N GLY A 219 30.74 -4.63 -5.76
CA GLY A 219 31.65 -5.35 -6.64
C GLY A 219 32.37 -4.46 -7.67
N ILE A 220 31.83 -3.28 -7.98
CA ILE A 220 32.46 -2.29 -8.88
C ILE A 220 33.80 -1.83 -8.28
N THR A 221 33.84 -1.58 -6.97
CA THR A 221 35.07 -1.21 -6.26
C THR A 221 36.14 -2.28 -6.41
N ALA A 222 35.80 -3.55 -6.18
CA ALA A 222 36.74 -4.67 -6.32
C ALA A 222 37.21 -4.87 -7.77
N THR A 223 36.35 -4.51 -8.74
CA THR A 223 36.63 -4.68 -10.16
C THR A 223 37.70 -3.72 -10.67
N TYR A 224 37.69 -2.46 -10.23
CA TYR A 224 38.56 -1.42 -10.78
C TYR A 224 39.71 -1.00 -9.86
N ARG A 225 39.53 -1.06 -8.54
CA ARG A 225 40.53 -0.59 -7.58
C ARG A 225 41.84 -1.37 -7.67
N MET A 226 42.95 -0.66 -7.94
CA MET A 226 44.29 -1.22 -8.06
C MET A 226 44.37 -2.33 -9.12
N THR A 227 43.57 -2.20 -10.19
CA THR A 227 43.57 -3.17 -11.29
C THR A 227 43.98 -2.52 -12.61
N ASN A 228 44.62 -3.30 -13.48
CA ASN A 228 44.92 -2.89 -14.85
C ASN A 228 43.72 -3.11 -15.80
N LYS A 229 42.48 -3.18 -15.28
CA LYS A 229 41.31 -3.35 -16.15
C LYS A 229 41.13 -2.13 -17.06
N PRO A 230 40.74 -2.38 -18.34
CA PRO A 230 40.42 -1.31 -19.28
C PRO A 230 39.17 -0.56 -18.84
N LEU A 231 38.89 0.57 -19.50
CA LEU A 231 37.67 1.33 -19.26
C LEU A 231 36.41 0.48 -19.52
N PRO A 232 35.36 0.64 -18.71
CA PRO A 232 34.10 0.00 -18.98
C PRO A 232 33.49 0.49 -20.29
N VAL A 233 32.91 -0.43 -21.05
CA VAL A 233 32.20 -0.17 -22.32
C VAL A 233 30.76 -0.69 -22.31
N ARG A 234 30.38 -1.41 -21.25
CA ARG A 234 29.03 -1.96 -21.05
C ARG A 234 28.59 -1.73 -19.61
N HIS A 235 27.29 -1.65 -19.41
CA HIS A 235 26.69 -1.64 -18.08
C HIS A 235 26.93 -2.98 -17.36
N SER A 236 26.83 -2.95 -16.03
CA SER A 236 26.92 -4.10 -15.15
C SER A 236 25.74 -5.06 -15.37
N PRO A 237 25.95 -6.38 -15.24
CA PRO A 237 24.89 -7.37 -15.48
C PRO A 237 23.66 -7.24 -14.56
N TYR A 238 23.85 -6.76 -13.33
CA TYR A 238 22.76 -6.65 -12.35
C TYR A 238 21.68 -5.64 -12.77
N VAL A 239 22.04 -4.62 -13.56
CA VAL A 239 21.14 -3.52 -13.96
C VAL A 239 19.92 -4.04 -14.72
N SER A 240 20.11 -5.03 -15.58
CA SER A 240 19.02 -5.64 -16.35
C SER A 240 18.05 -6.47 -15.48
N GLY A 241 18.46 -6.85 -14.27
CA GLY A 241 17.61 -7.57 -13.31
C GLY A 241 16.78 -6.67 -12.42
N LEU A 242 17.19 -5.41 -12.24
CA LEU A 242 16.73 -4.54 -11.14
C LEU A 242 15.21 -4.26 -11.17
N LEU A 243 14.63 -4.06 -12.35
CA LEU A 243 13.20 -3.80 -12.53
C LEU A 243 12.38 -5.05 -12.84
N ARG A 244 13.01 -6.22 -12.94
CA ARG A 244 12.31 -7.49 -13.25
C ARG A 244 11.24 -7.84 -12.23
N PRO A 245 11.45 -7.71 -10.90
CA PRO A 245 10.40 -7.99 -9.91
C PRO A 245 9.19 -7.07 -10.06
N VAL A 246 9.42 -5.79 -10.39
CA VAL A 246 8.37 -4.79 -10.58
C VAL A 246 7.52 -5.14 -11.80
N LYS A 247 8.19 -5.42 -12.93
CA LYS A 247 7.54 -5.83 -14.17
C LYS A 247 6.72 -7.10 -13.99
N ALA A 248 7.32 -8.14 -13.39
CA ALA A 248 6.66 -9.42 -13.17
C ALA A 248 5.42 -9.31 -12.27
N PHE A 249 5.46 -8.44 -11.26
CA PHE A 249 4.32 -8.20 -10.39
C PHE A 249 3.18 -7.47 -11.13
N LEU A 250 3.49 -6.38 -11.84
CA LEU A 250 2.48 -5.55 -12.50
C LEU A 250 1.87 -6.19 -13.75
N GLU A 251 2.64 -7.02 -14.47
CA GLU A 251 2.17 -7.80 -15.63
C GLU A 251 1.52 -9.13 -15.23
N GLY A 252 1.49 -9.47 -13.94
CA GLY A 252 0.87 -10.68 -13.43
C GLY A 252 -0.65 -10.71 -13.69
N GLU A 253 -1.21 -11.91 -13.82
CA GLU A 253 -2.65 -12.13 -14.07
C GLU A 253 -3.52 -11.43 -13.01
N ARG A 254 -3.13 -11.52 -11.73
CA ARG A 254 -3.87 -10.86 -10.64
C ARG A 254 -3.82 -9.34 -10.76
N ALA A 255 -2.66 -8.75 -11.04
CA ALA A 255 -2.53 -7.30 -11.16
C ALA A 255 -3.32 -6.76 -12.35
N THR A 256 -3.28 -7.47 -13.47
CA THR A 256 -4.02 -7.10 -14.68
C THR A 256 -5.53 -7.27 -14.55
N THR A 257 -5.99 -8.23 -13.75
CA THR A 257 -7.42 -8.50 -13.51
C THR A 257 -8.04 -7.56 -12.47
N TYR A 258 -7.33 -7.30 -11.35
CA TYR A 258 -7.93 -6.67 -10.17
C TYR A 258 -7.46 -5.23 -9.90
N LEU A 259 -6.39 -4.76 -10.54
CA LEU A 259 -5.93 -3.37 -10.38
C LEU A 259 -6.32 -2.52 -11.58
N THR A 260 -6.81 -1.31 -11.30
CA THR A 260 -7.04 -0.29 -12.34
C THR A 260 -5.70 0.22 -12.89
N GLU A 261 -5.72 0.76 -14.11
CA GLU A 261 -4.52 1.35 -14.74
C GLU A 261 -3.86 2.42 -13.87
N GLU A 262 -4.66 3.22 -13.18
CA GLU A 262 -4.21 4.29 -12.30
C GLU A 262 -3.41 3.73 -11.13
N VAL A 263 -3.92 2.69 -10.47
CA VAL A 263 -3.23 2.03 -9.35
C VAL A 263 -1.93 1.39 -9.81
N ARG A 264 -1.93 0.74 -10.98
CA ARG A 264 -0.71 0.11 -11.51
C ARG A 264 0.35 1.16 -11.83
N LYS A 265 -0.04 2.31 -12.38
CA LYS A 265 0.86 3.45 -12.61
C LYS A 265 1.39 4.05 -11.30
N GLU A 266 0.54 4.20 -10.28
CA GLU A 266 0.95 4.67 -8.95
C GLU A 266 1.96 3.73 -8.29
N LEU A 267 1.70 2.42 -8.32
CA LEU A 267 2.62 1.39 -7.80
C LEU A 267 3.94 1.37 -8.57
N LEU A 268 3.89 1.47 -9.90
CA LEU A 268 5.09 1.53 -10.74
C LEU A 268 5.94 2.75 -10.40
N LEU A 269 5.33 3.94 -10.39
CA LEU A 269 6.03 5.19 -10.12
C LEU A 269 6.59 5.21 -8.70
N GLY A 270 5.79 4.83 -7.70
CA GLY A 270 6.22 4.77 -6.30
C GLY A 270 7.40 3.80 -6.10
N THR A 271 7.36 2.64 -6.75
CA THR A 271 8.44 1.65 -6.71
C THR A 271 9.69 2.14 -7.43
N ALA A 272 9.55 2.76 -8.60
CA ALA A 272 10.66 3.34 -9.34
C ALA A 272 11.38 4.43 -8.53
N ILE A 273 10.62 5.31 -7.86
CA ILE A 273 11.18 6.34 -6.97
C ILE A 273 11.95 5.68 -5.82
N ALA A 274 11.34 4.73 -5.11
CA ALA A 274 11.96 4.07 -3.95
C ALA A 274 13.26 3.33 -4.31
N ILE A 275 13.27 2.60 -5.44
CA ILE A 275 14.47 1.92 -5.94
C ILE A 275 15.56 2.94 -6.31
N THR A 276 15.16 4.02 -6.99
CA THR A 276 16.10 5.06 -7.42
C THR A 276 16.71 5.80 -6.23
N ASP A 277 15.94 6.07 -5.18
CA ASP A 277 16.45 6.68 -3.95
C ASP A 277 17.52 5.78 -3.30
N CYS A 278 17.25 4.47 -3.22
CA CYS A 278 18.21 3.50 -2.69
C CYS A 278 19.48 3.43 -3.56
N TYR A 279 19.33 3.36 -4.87
CA TYR A 279 20.45 3.36 -5.82
C TYR A 279 21.28 4.65 -5.67
N SER A 280 20.64 5.81 -5.70
CA SER A 280 21.30 7.10 -5.55
C SER A 280 22.14 7.18 -4.28
N LYS A 281 21.58 6.71 -3.16
CA LYS A 281 22.29 6.64 -1.87
C LYS A 281 23.52 5.74 -1.95
N LEU A 282 23.36 4.48 -2.39
CA LEU A 282 24.45 3.50 -2.46
C LEU A 282 25.57 3.93 -3.41
N ALA A 283 25.23 4.49 -4.57
CA ALA A 283 26.19 4.98 -5.53
C ALA A 283 26.96 6.20 -5.01
N THR A 284 26.27 7.16 -4.37
CA THR A 284 26.91 8.34 -3.77
C THR A 284 27.88 7.94 -2.66
N GLU A 285 27.49 6.99 -1.80
CA GLU A 285 28.36 6.43 -0.77
C GLU A 285 29.62 5.79 -1.37
N LEU A 286 29.46 4.94 -2.40
CA LEU A 286 30.57 4.29 -3.10
C LEU A 286 31.53 5.31 -3.74
N VAL A 287 31.01 6.29 -4.49
CA VAL A 287 31.82 7.33 -5.15
C VAL A 287 32.56 8.18 -4.12
N SER A 288 31.88 8.54 -3.03
CA SER A 288 32.51 9.33 -1.96
C SER A 288 33.66 8.58 -1.29
N LEU A 289 33.52 7.28 -1.08
CA LEU A 289 34.55 6.42 -0.50
C LEU A 289 35.73 6.25 -1.47
N ALA A 290 35.46 6.07 -2.77
CA ALA A 290 36.49 5.98 -3.80
C ALA A 290 37.34 7.26 -3.84
N ARG A 291 36.70 8.44 -3.93
CA ARG A 291 37.37 9.75 -3.94
C ARG A 291 38.20 10.00 -2.66
N LYS A 292 37.68 9.65 -1.48
CA LYS A 292 38.42 9.75 -0.21
C LYS A 292 39.65 8.83 -0.17
N THR A 293 39.49 7.60 -0.67
CA THR A 293 40.57 6.61 -0.70
C THR A 293 41.68 7.04 -1.66
N GLU A 294 41.31 7.52 -2.84
CA GLU A 294 42.25 8.02 -3.85
C GLU A 294 43.04 9.23 -3.34
N SER A 295 42.36 10.26 -2.82
CA SER A 295 43.04 11.44 -2.26
C SER A 295 43.99 11.09 -1.11
N SER A 296 43.66 10.07 -0.30
CA SER A 296 44.55 9.56 0.76
C SER A 296 45.79 8.88 0.18
N LEU A 297 45.62 8.04 -0.85
CA LEU A 297 46.72 7.38 -1.55
C LEU A 297 47.62 8.39 -2.28
N GLN A 298 47.04 9.41 -2.89
CA GLN A 298 47.77 10.48 -3.55
C GLN A 298 48.64 11.26 -2.55
N LYS A 299 48.11 11.60 -1.37
CA LYS A 299 48.89 12.22 -0.28
C LYS A 299 50.06 11.33 0.19
N ILE A 300 49.84 10.02 0.31
CA ILE A 300 50.88 9.06 0.68
C ILE A 300 51.97 9.00 -0.41
N ARG A 301 51.58 8.91 -1.69
CA ARG A 301 52.51 8.91 -2.83
C ARG A 301 53.34 10.19 -2.88
N GLN A 302 52.71 11.36 -2.73
CA GLN A 302 53.40 12.65 -2.68
C GLN A 302 54.37 12.74 -1.48
N GLY A 303 53.99 12.23 -0.30
CA GLY A 303 54.85 12.18 0.88
C GLY A 303 56.01 11.19 0.77
N ALA A 304 55.88 10.13 -0.03
CA ALA A 304 56.97 9.22 -0.37
C ALA A 304 57.92 9.85 -1.41
N GLN A 305 57.38 10.48 -2.46
CA GLN A 305 58.17 11.17 -3.50
C GLN A 305 58.98 12.34 -2.93
N ARG A 306 58.42 13.13 -2.00
CA ARG A 306 59.16 14.20 -1.30
C ARG A 306 60.34 13.68 -0.47
N ARG A 307 60.28 12.43 0.02
CA ARG A 307 61.39 11.79 0.74
C ARG A 307 62.44 11.16 -0.18
N ALA A 308 62.06 10.86 -1.43
CA ALA A 308 62.93 10.21 -2.42
C ALA A 308 63.66 11.18 -3.36
N GLY A 309 63.40 12.49 -3.28
CA GLY A 309 64.17 13.52 -4.02
C GLY A 309 63.93 13.59 -5.53
N THR A 310 62.90 12.92 -6.07
CA THR A 310 62.57 12.92 -7.50
C THR A 310 61.63 14.07 -7.86
N SER A 311 62.01 14.93 -8.82
CA SER A 311 61.14 16.00 -9.34
C SER A 311 60.08 15.47 -10.31
N SER A 312 58.92 16.12 -10.32
CA SER A 312 57.71 15.72 -11.04
C SER A 312 57.75 16.14 -12.51
N ASP A 313 57.85 15.18 -13.43
CA ASP A 313 57.60 15.45 -14.85
C ASP A 313 56.94 14.26 -15.58
N VAL A 314 56.08 13.52 -14.87
CA VAL A 314 55.14 12.61 -15.51
C VAL A 314 53.75 13.12 -15.24
N SER A 315 53.16 13.77 -16.25
CA SER A 315 51.72 13.99 -16.33
C SER A 315 51.05 12.61 -16.39
N ASP A 316 50.59 12.13 -15.23
CA ASP A 316 49.71 10.98 -15.11
C ASP A 316 48.36 11.31 -15.80
N HIS A 317 48.34 11.26 -17.14
CA HIS A 317 47.13 11.19 -17.94
C HIS A 317 46.46 9.79 -17.86
N SER A 318 46.91 8.93 -16.95
CA SER A 318 46.25 7.67 -16.67
C SER A 318 44.94 7.94 -15.93
N ILE A 319 43.82 7.55 -16.55
CA ILE A 319 42.48 7.65 -15.96
C ILE A 319 42.47 6.95 -14.60
N SER A 320 41.98 7.66 -13.58
CA SER A 320 41.94 7.17 -12.21
C SER A 320 41.04 5.94 -12.07
N ASP A 321 41.35 5.07 -11.12
CA ASP A 321 40.44 3.99 -10.69
C ASP A 321 39.06 4.55 -10.31
N THR A 322 39.02 5.74 -9.68
CA THR A 322 37.76 6.43 -9.33
C THR A 322 36.98 6.87 -10.57
N ASP A 323 37.68 7.33 -11.61
CA ASP A 323 37.05 7.73 -12.87
C ASP A 323 36.49 6.51 -13.61
N LYS A 324 37.20 5.37 -13.59
CA LYS A 324 36.70 4.09 -14.12
C LYS A 324 35.44 3.64 -13.38
N MET A 325 35.41 3.77 -12.05
CA MET A 325 34.24 3.46 -11.24
C MET A 325 33.05 4.38 -11.54
N CYS A 326 33.28 5.70 -11.65
CA CYS A 326 32.24 6.66 -12.06
C CYS A 326 31.72 6.33 -13.46
N MET A 327 32.61 5.99 -14.40
CA MET A 327 32.22 5.61 -15.76
C MET A 327 31.38 4.32 -15.79
N GLN A 328 31.73 3.31 -14.98
CA GLN A 328 30.91 2.09 -14.86
C GLN A 328 29.51 2.45 -14.37
N LEU A 329 29.41 3.20 -13.26
CA LEU A 329 28.13 3.63 -12.73
C LEU A 329 27.34 4.47 -13.74
N PHE A 330 28.00 5.34 -14.50
CA PHE A 330 27.37 6.13 -15.53
C PHE A 330 26.70 5.26 -16.60
N LEU A 331 27.40 4.24 -17.11
CA LEU A 331 26.80 3.27 -18.04
C LEU A 331 25.64 2.50 -17.40
N ASP A 332 25.78 2.13 -16.12
CA ASP A 332 24.74 1.42 -15.37
C ASP A 332 23.47 2.26 -15.22
N ILE A 333 23.62 3.55 -14.93
CA ILE A 333 22.50 4.48 -14.75
C ILE A 333 21.83 4.81 -16.08
N GLN A 334 22.58 4.94 -17.18
CA GLN A 334 21.98 5.07 -18.52
C GLN A 334 21.10 3.88 -18.85
N GLU A 335 21.59 2.67 -18.64
CA GLU A 335 20.80 1.45 -18.88
C GLU A 335 19.60 1.35 -17.93
N TYR A 336 19.78 1.69 -16.65
CA TYR A 336 18.67 1.77 -15.71
C TYR A 336 17.58 2.75 -16.15
N GLY A 337 17.97 3.94 -16.63
CA GLY A 337 17.04 4.94 -17.16
C GLY A 337 16.31 4.46 -18.42
N ARG A 338 16.97 3.73 -19.33
CA ARG A 338 16.31 3.08 -20.48
C ARG A 338 15.29 2.04 -20.02
N ASN A 339 15.62 1.24 -19.00
CA ASN A 339 14.72 0.24 -18.44
C ASN A 339 13.50 0.88 -17.76
N LEU A 340 13.66 2.02 -17.10
CA LEU A 340 12.54 2.82 -16.57
C LEU A 340 11.65 3.35 -17.71
N ALA A 341 12.25 3.91 -18.76
CA ALA A 341 11.51 4.42 -19.92
C ALA A 341 10.72 3.32 -20.64
N ALA A 342 11.27 2.11 -20.73
CA ALA A 342 10.58 0.94 -21.30
C ALA A 342 9.33 0.52 -20.48
N LEU A 343 9.26 0.86 -19.19
CA LEU A 343 8.07 0.68 -18.35
C LEU A 343 7.15 1.91 -18.36
N GLY A 344 7.49 2.98 -19.09
CA GLY A 344 6.72 4.22 -19.14
C GLY A 344 7.03 5.21 -18.03
N VAL A 345 8.17 5.07 -17.33
CA VAL A 345 8.64 6.01 -16.32
C VAL A 345 9.76 6.87 -16.89
N ASP A 346 9.54 8.18 -16.96
CA ASP A 346 10.60 9.12 -17.30
C ASP A 346 11.51 9.38 -16.08
N ALA A 347 12.72 8.81 -16.16
CA ALA A 347 13.73 8.91 -15.11
C ALA A 347 14.12 10.37 -14.80
N ALA A 348 14.03 11.30 -15.76
CA ALA A 348 14.39 12.71 -15.54
C ALA A 348 13.44 13.40 -14.53
N ASN A 349 12.22 12.90 -14.37
CA ASN A 349 11.26 13.43 -13.40
C ASN A 349 11.56 12.99 -11.96
N ILE A 350 12.42 11.99 -11.76
CA ILE A 350 12.80 11.50 -10.43
C ILE A 350 13.96 12.34 -9.89
N PRO A 351 13.80 13.07 -8.77
CA PRO A 351 14.87 13.92 -8.22
C PRO A 351 16.15 13.15 -7.86
N SER A 352 16.03 11.96 -7.28
CA SER A 352 17.18 11.12 -6.94
C SER A 352 17.91 10.60 -8.16
N TYR A 353 17.21 10.34 -9.28
CA TYR A 353 17.87 10.00 -10.55
C TYR A 353 18.73 11.16 -11.06
N ARG A 354 18.23 12.40 -10.98
CA ARG A 354 18.98 13.60 -11.38
C ARG A 354 20.24 13.78 -10.51
N SER A 355 20.10 13.63 -9.20
CA SER A 355 21.25 13.68 -8.27
C SER A 355 22.26 12.58 -8.56
N LEU A 356 21.79 11.36 -8.83
CA LEU A 356 22.61 10.22 -9.18
C LEU A 356 23.37 10.47 -10.49
N TRP A 357 22.69 10.98 -11.52
CA TRP A 357 23.31 11.37 -12.79
C TRP A 357 24.42 12.40 -12.57
N GLN A 358 24.15 13.47 -11.82
CA GLN A 358 25.14 14.50 -11.50
C GLN A 358 26.35 13.95 -10.73
N CYS A 359 26.16 12.91 -9.91
CA CYS A 359 27.22 12.30 -9.13
C CYS A 359 28.27 11.58 -9.99
N VAL A 360 27.83 10.90 -11.06
CA VAL A 360 28.64 9.95 -11.83
C VAL A 360 28.93 10.39 -13.27
N ALA A 361 28.13 11.30 -13.84
CA ALA A 361 28.27 11.70 -15.22
C ALA A 361 29.57 12.48 -15.46
N PRO A 362 30.22 12.29 -16.63
CA PRO A 362 31.31 13.14 -17.08
C PRO A 362 30.92 14.63 -17.07
N SER A 363 31.87 15.53 -16.80
CA SER A 363 31.61 16.96 -16.63
C SER A 363 30.88 17.62 -17.81
N ASP A 364 31.10 17.13 -19.03
CA ASP A 364 30.44 17.59 -20.26
C ASP A 364 28.97 17.13 -20.38
N ARG A 365 28.53 16.14 -19.58
CA ARG A 365 27.20 15.53 -19.63
C ARG A 365 26.37 15.67 -18.36
N GLN A 366 26.89 16.33 -17.32
CA GLN A 366 26.20 16.48 -16.03
C GLN A 366 24.88 17.25 -16.11
N ASN A 367 24.74 18.17 -17.08
CA ASN A 367 23.58 19.06 -17.18
C ASN A 367 22.49 18.55 -18.15
N VAL A 368 22.76 17.48 -18.90
CA VAL A 368 21.83 16.93 -19.91
C VAL A 368 21.70 15.43 -19.72
N ILE A 369 20.52 14.98 -19.32
CA ILE A 369 20.20 13.56 -19.23
C ILE A 369 19.86 13.06 -20.63
N SER A 370 20.76 12.27 -21.21
CA SER A 370 20.56 11.58 -22.49
C SER A 370 20.72 10.07 -22.26
N LEU A 371 19.60 9.35 -22.39
CA LEU A 371 19.52 7.91 -22.15
C LEU A 371 19.99 7.11 -23.35
#